data_AF-A0A7K8R3C7-F1
#
_entry.id   AF-A0A7K8R3C7-F1
#
_cell.length_a   1.000
_cell.length_b   1.000
_cell.length_c   1.000
_cell.angle_alpha   90.00
_cell.angle_beta   90.00
_cell.angle_gamma   90.00
#
_symmetry.space_group_name_H-M   'P 1'
#
loop_
_entity.id
_entity.type
_entity.pdbx_description
1 polymer ?
#
loop_
_entity_poly.entity_id
_entity_poly.type
_entity_poly.pdbx_seq_one_letter_code
_entity_poly.pdbx_strand_id
1 'polypeptide(L)'
;AGPAQSGILTDREVVSLFLHFTVNPKPRVEFIDRPRCCLRGKECSISRFQQVESRWGYSGTSDRIRFSVNKRIFVVGFGLYGSIHGPTDYQVNIQV
;
A
#
# COMPACT_ATOMS: atom_id res chain seq x y z
N ALA A 1 -3.20 -12.54 -13.36
CA ALA A 1 -3.43 -13.01 -11.98
C ALA A 1 -4.21 -11.95 -11.22
N GLY A 2 -5.28 -12.33 -10.53
CA GLY A 2 -6.06 -11.41 -9.69
C GLY A 2 -5.44 -11.20 -8.30
N PRO A 3 -5.99 -10.29 -7.47
CA PRO A 3 -5.48 -10.03 -6.12
C PRO A 3 -5.34 -11.30 -5.25
N ALA A 4 -6.29 -12.23 -5.37
CA ALA A 4 -6.28 -13.52 -4.67
C ALA A 4 -5.16 -14.48 -5.12
N GLN A 5 -4.55 -14.25 -6.28
CA GLN A 5 -3.47 -15.06 -6.85
C GLN A 5 -2.11 -14.35 -6.75
N SER A 6 -2.04 -13.22 -6.06
CA SER A 6 -0.83 -12.41 -5.94
C SER A 6 0.19 -12.98 -4.94
N GLY A 7 -0.24 -13.90 -4.06
CA GLY A 7 0.56 -14.39 -2.93
C GLY A 7 0.76 -13.37 -1.81
N ILE A 8 0.14 -12.18 -1.92
CA ILE A 8 0.21 -11.12 -0.89
C ILE A 8 -0.71 -11.45 0.29
N LEU A 9 -1.88 -12.04 0.02
CA LEU A 9 -2.86 -12.42 1.03
C LEU A 9 -2.73 -13.91 1.34
N THR A 10 -2.82 -14.25 2.61
CA THR A 10 -3.02 -15.64 3.06
C THR A 10 -4.38 -16.16 2.59
N ASP A 11 -4.52 -17.49 2.47
CA ASP A 11 -5.80 -18.11 2.11
C ASP A 11 -6.95 -17.65 3.03
N ARG A 12 -6.64 -17.46 4.32
CA ARG A 12 -7.60 -16.95 5.31
C ARG A 12 -8.03 -15.52 5.01
N GLU A 13 -7.10 -14.64 4.63
CA GLU A 13 -7.41 -13.25 4.27
C GLU A 13 -8.19 -13.18 2.95
N VAL A 14 -7.85 -14.02 1.97
CA VAL A 14 -8.61 -14.13 0.71
C VAL A 14 -10.06 -14.51 0.99
N VAL A 15 -10.29 -15.53 1.81
CA VAL A 15 -11.64 -15.96 2.22
C VAL A 15 -12.36 -14.85 3.00
N SER A 16 -11.68 -14.21 3.94
CA SER A 16 -12.24 -13.09 4.71
C SER A 16 -12.68 -11.93 3.81
N LEU A 17 -11.85 -11.59 2.81
CA LEU A 17 -12.15 -10.53 1.84
C LEU A 17 -13.34 -10.91 0.95
N PHE A 18 -13.38 -12.15 0.47
CA PHE A 18 -14.51 -12.66 -0.32
C PHE A 18 -15.83 -12.57 0.45
N LEU A 19 -15.85 -13.05 1.70
CA LEU A 19 -17.05 -12.98 2.55
C LEU A 19 -17.49 -11.53 2.79
N HIS A 20 -16.56 -10.62 3.09
CA HIS A 20 -16.88 -9.20 3.33
C HIS A 20 -17.64 -8.53 2.17
N PHE A 21 -17.37 -8.93 0.92
CA PHE A 21 -18.03 -8.37 -0.26
C PHE A 21 -19.25 -9.15 -0.75
N THR A 22 -19.50 -10.36 -0.25
CA THR A 22 -20.56 -11.23 -0.76
C THR A 22 -21.72 -11.45 0.20
N VAL A 23 -21.50 -11.42 1.52
CA VAL A 23 -22.55 -11.69 2.51
C VAL A 23 -23.06 -10.42 3.19
N ASN A 24 -24.32 -10.43 3.62
CA ASN A 24 -24.99 -9.36 4.37
C ASN A 24 -25.78 -9.96 5.55
N PRO A 25 -25.46 -9.64 6.82
CA PRO A 25 -24.54 -8.60 7.27
C PRO A 25 -23.07 -8.91 6.98
N LYS A 26 -22.29 -7.85 6.71
CA LYS A 26 -20.86 -7.99 6.44
C LYS A 26 -20.12 -8.45 7.72
N PRO A 27 -19.32 -9.53 7.68
CA PRO A 27 -18.53 -9.95 8.82
C PRO A 27 -17.46 -8.90 9.16
N ARG A 28 -17.06 -8.89 10.44
CA ARG A 28 -15.92 -8.09 10.89
C ARG A 28 -14.65 -8.60 10.21
N VAL A 29 -13.79 -7.66 9.82
CA VAL A 29 -12.52 -7.92 9.17
C VAL A 29 -11.41 -7.24 9.96
N GLU A 30 -10.24 -7.89 10.00
CA GLU A 30 -9.05 -7.36 10.70
C GLU A 30 -8.34 -6.28 9.87
N PHE A 31 -8.73 -6.10 8.60
CA PHE A 31 -8.22 -5.03 7.74
C PHE A 31 -9.15 -3.82 7.76
N ILE A 32 -8.59 -2.63 7.52
CA ILE A 32 -9.35 -1.39 7.44
C ILE A 32 -10.32 -1.46 6.25
N ASP A 33 -11.61 -1.54 6.56
CA ASP A 33 -12.71 -1.53 5.58
C ASP A 33 -13.26 -0.11 5.31
N ARG A 34 -12.75 0.88 6.06
CA ARG A 34 -13.04 2.29 5.84
C ARG A 34 -12.15 2.86 4.74
N PRO A 35 -12.72 3.55 3.72
CA PRO A 35 -11.92 4.25 2.74
C PRO A 35 -10.92 5.18 3.41
N ARG A 36 -9.64 5.12 3.00
CA ARG A 36 -8.57 5.93 3.61
C ARG A 36 -8.80 7.43 3.45
N CYS A 37 -9.55 7.85 2.43
CA CYS A 37 -9.86 9.25 2.20
C CYS A 37 -11.28 9.46 1.67
N CYS A 38 -11.87 10.60 2.04
CA CYS A 38 -13.11 11.12 1.48
C CYS A 38 -12.86 11.94 0.19
N LEU A 39 -11.64 11.92 -0.35
CA LEU A 39 -11.29 12.69 -1.54
C LEU A 39 -11.95 12.03 -2.75
N ARG A 40 -12.86 12.77 -3.37
CA ARG A 40 -13.51 12.36 -4.62
C ARG A 40 -12.56 12.65 -5.77
N GLY A 41 -12.17 11.62 -6.53
CA GLY A 41 -11.32 11.78 -7.70
C GLY A 41 -10.62 10.48 -8.11
N LYS A 42 -9.92 10.52 -9.25
CA LYS A 42 -9.08 9.42 -9.70
C LYS A 42 -7.78 9.42 -8.89
N GLU A 43 -7.49 8.31 -8.22
CA GLU A 43 -6.17 8.08 -7.64
C GLU A 43 -5.12 7.93 -8.77
N CYS A 44 -4.03 8.67 -8.64
CA CYS A 44 -2.93 8.66 -9.59
C CYS A 44 -1.62 8.43 -8.83
N SER A 45 -0.75 7.58 -9.39
CA SER A 45 0.58 7.30 -8.85
C SER A 45 1.66 7.74 -9.84
N ILE A 46 2.77 8.26 -9.32
CA ILE A 46 3.98 8.55 -10.10
C ILE A 46 5.16 7.78 -9.51
N SER A 47 5.87 7.04 -10.35
CA SER A 47 7.10 6.34 -9.99
C SER A 47 8.29 7.09 -10.55
N ARG A 48 9.17 7.59 -9.69
CA ARG A 48 10.32 8.42 -10.09
C ARG A 48 11.50 7.61 -10.65
N PHE A 49 11.52 6.31 -10.42
CA PHE A 49 12.62 5.43 -10.81
C PHE A 49 12.25 4.63 -12.05
N GLN A 50 13.15 4.58 -13.02
CA GLN A 50 13.01 3.77 -14.23
C GLN A 50 13.48 2.32 -14.04
N GLN A 51 14.36 2.10 -13.05
CA GLN A 51 14.94 0.79 -12.72
C GLN A 51 15.03 0.62 -11.20
N VAL A 52 14.97 -0.63 -10.76
CA VAL A 52 15.02 -1.03 -9.36
C VAL A 52 16.19 -1.97 -9.19
N GLU A 53 17.08 -1.63 -8.27
CA GLU A 53 18.23 -2.45 -7.90
C GLU A 53 17.92 -3.29 -6.66
N SER A 54 18.90 -4.08 -6.22
CA SER A 54 18.69 -5.11 -5.21
C SER A 54 18.35 -4.57 -3.82
N ARG A 55 19.34 -4.10 -3.04
CA ARG A 55 19.21 -3.98 -1.59
C ARG A 55 19.25 -2.53 -1.11
N TRP A 56 18.32 -2.19 -0.22
CA TRP A 56 18.37 -0.99 0.62
C TRP A 56 18.30 -1.40 2.09
N GLY A 57 19.21 -0.88 2.91
CA GLY A 57 19.29 -1.21 4.33
C GLY A 57 18.61 -0.15 5.20
N TYR A 58 17.95 -0.57 6.28
CA TYR A 58 17.31 0.31 7.25
C TYR A 58 18.00 0.19 8.60
N SER A 59 18.49 1.31 9.14
CA SER A 59 19.17 1.37 10.45
C SER A 59 18.60 2.43 11.39
N GLY A 60 17.38 2.91 11.11
CA GLY A 60 16.67 3.93 11.90
C GLY A 60 16.81 5.36 11.37
N THR A 61 17.72 5.61 10.43
CA THR A 61 17.80 6.89 9.71
C THR A 61 16.65 7.01 8.72
N SER A 62 15.92 8.12 8.76
CA SER A 62 14.83 8.40 7.82
C SER A 62 15.33 8.64 6.39
N ASP A 63 14.78 7.93 5.41
CA ASP A 63 14.91 8.25 3.98
C ASP A 63 14.10 9.51 3.62
N ARG A 64 14.67 10.41 2.82
CA ARG A 64 14.07 11.73 2.55
C ARG A 64 14.20 12.12 1.09
N ILE A 65 13.19 12.82 0.58
CA ILE A 65 13.19 13.43 -0.74
C ILE A 65 12.43 14.74 -0.70
N ARG A 66 12.89 15.74 -1.47
CA ARG A 66 12.14 16.97 -1.73
C ARG A 66 11.43 16.84 -3.07
N PHE A 67 10.17 17.27 -3.13
CA PHE A 67 9.42 17.35 -4.38
C PHE A 67 8.62 18.65 -4.43
N SER A 68 8.32 19.10 -5.64
CA SER A 68 7.40 20.20 -5.92
C SER A 68 6.57 19.86 -7.15
N VAL A 69 5.44 20.54 -7.30
CA VAL A 69 4.50 20.30 -8.38
C VAL A 69 4.06 21.64 -8.97
N ASN A 70 3.77 21.64 -10.27
CA ASN A 70 3.25 22.83 -10.98
C ASN A 70 1.72 22.92 -10.96
N LYS A 71 1.03 21.94 -10.36
CA LYS A 71 -0.42 21.88 -10.23
C LYS A 71 -0.79 21.49 -8.80
N ARG A 72 -1.92 22.01 -8.31
CA ARG A 72 -2.45 21.63 -7.00
C ARG A 72 -2.81 20.16 -7.00
N ILE A 73 -2.28 19.42 -6.04
CA ILE A 73 -2.60 18.01 -5.78
C ILE A 73 -2.90 17.81 -4.29
N PHE A 74 -3.46 16.65 -3.97
CA PHE A 74 -3.56 16.15 -2.60
C PHE A 74 -2.77 14.84 -2.52
N VAL A 75 -1.76 14.79 -1.65
CA VAL A 75 -0.97 13.57 -1.42
C VAL A 75 -1.76 12.67 -0.47
N VAL A 76 -2.07 11.46 -0.91
CA VAL A 76 -2.83 10.46 -0.12
C VAL A 76 -1.95 9.33 0.41
N GLY A 77 -0.71 9.23 -0.06
CA GLY A 77 0.27 8.23 0.38
C GLY A 77 1.51 8.21 -0.49
N PHE A 78 2.46 7.34 -0.12
CA PHE A 78 3.69 7.07 -0.86
C PHE A 78 3.84 5.56 -1.07
N GLY A 79 4.29 5.17 -2.27
CA GLY A 79 4.71 3.79 -2.54
C GLY A 79 6.15 3.58 -2.07
N LEU A 80 6.41 2.49 -1.34
CA LEU A 80 7.71 2.14 -0.79
C LEU A 80 8.14 0.77 -1.31
N TYR A 81 9.43 0.58 -1.54
CA TYR A 81 10.00 -0.74 -1.82
C TYR A 81 10.03 -1.59 -0.54
N GLY A 82 9.76 -2.89 -0.71
CA GLY A 82 9.70 -3.86 0.38
C GLY A 82 10.85 -4.87 0.35
N SER A 83 10.60 -6.06 0.88
CA SER A 83 11.59 -7.14 1.01
C SER A 83 12.02 -7.73 -0.32
N ILE A 84 13.31 -8.12 -0.40
CA ILE A 84 13.88 -8.91 -1.50
C ILE A 84 13.90 -10.41 -1.22
N HIS A 85 13.56 -10.83 0.01
CA HIS A 85 13.65 -12.22 0.47
C HIS A 85 12.28 -12.91 0.62
N GLY A 86 11.20 -12.24 0.22
CA GLY A 86 9.84 -12.77 0.30
C GLY A 86 8.92 -11.91 1.16
N PRO A 87 7.70 -12.38 1.45
CA PRO A 87 6.71 -11.64 2.24
C PRO A 87 7.26 -11.26 3.62
N THR A 88 7.19 -9.99 3.97
CA THR A 88 7.71 -9.45 5.24
C THR A 88 6.99 -8.14 5.56
N ASP A 89 6.64 -7.96 6.83
CA ASP A 89 6.06 -6.73 7.32
C ASP A 89 7.13 -5.73 7.74
N TYR A 90 6.92 -4.47 7.39
CA TYR A 90 7.76 -3.35 7.80
C TYR A 90 6.94 -2.33 8.57
N GLN A 91 7.47 -1.88 9.70
CA GLN A 91 6.95 -0.69 10.37
C GLN A 91 7.52 0.55 9.69
N VAL A 92 6.64 1.48 9.33
CA VAL A 92 7.02 2.73 8.68
C VAL A 92 6.31 3.92 9.31
N ASN A 93 7.05 5.01 9.52
CA ASN A 93 6.50 6.32 9.85
C ASN A 93 6.69 7.25 8.65
N ILE A 94 5.61 7.84 8.14
CA ILE A 94 5.61 8.69 6.94
C ILE A 94 5.19 10.10 7.33
N GLN A 95 5.94 11.09 6.85
CA GLN A 95 5.69 12.51 7.05
C GLN A 95 5.81 13.26 5.71
N VAL A 96 4.92 14.23 5.48
CA VAL A 96 4.88 15.09 4.28
C VAL A 96 4.81 16.55 4.68
#